data_AF-A0A1G1HPK3-F1
#
_entry.id   AF-A0A1G1HPK3-F1
#
_cell.length_a   1.000
_cell.length_b   1.000
_cell.length_c   1.000
_cell.angle_alpha   90.00
_cell.angle_beta   90.00
_cell.angle_gamma   90.00
#
_symmetry.space_group_name_H-M   'P 1'
#
loop_
_entity.id
_entity.type
_entity.pdbx_description
1 polymer ?
#
loop_
_entity_poly.entity_id
_entity_poly.type
_entity_poly.pdbx_seq_one_letter_code
_entity_poly.pdbx_strand_id
1 'polypeptide(L)'
;MRISGRVKEPLCPFCSELFKRPEDIKTGLGNVFTGGKCKCGAAYVFDRSGHNLGEAYVDALVFACDGDWETAWTLTPDVDYKIQSFHYDQGGHQLIKNIKKGFRTSENLLFIKVENKAQRGQENGK
;
A
#
# COMPACT_ATOMS: atom_id res chain seq x y z
N MET A 1 20.63 7.64 5.13
CA MET A 1 21.31 6.45 4.58
C MET A 1 21.04 6.41 3.08
N ARG A 2 22.05 6.48 2.21
CA ARG A 2 21.84 6.45 0.74
C ARG A 2 21.87 5.00 0.26
N ILE A 3 20.71 4.43 -0.05
CA ILE A 3 20.61 3.08 -0.62
C ILE A 3 21.05 3.15 -2.09
N SER A 4 22.07 2.39 -2.48
CA SER A 4 22.63 2.37 -3.84
C SER A 4 21.85 1.42 -4.76
N GLY A 5 20.59 1.72 -5.08
CA GLY A 5 19.75 0.96 -6.03
C GLY A 5 19.40 1.78 -7.29
N ARG A 6 18.83 1.12 -8.32
CA ARG A 6 18.29 1.86 -9.48
C ARG A 6 17.01 2.53 -9.03
N VAL A 7 16.99 3.86 -9.13
CA VAL A 7 15.88 4.68 -8.70
C VAL A 7 14.85 4.78 -9.81
N LYS A 8 13.56 4.71 -9.47
CA LYS A 8 12.43 4.85 -10.38
C LYS A 8 11.44 5.88 -9.87
N GLU A 9 10.69 6.44 -10.82
CA GLU A 9 9.55 7.30 -10.54
C GLU A 9 8.56 6.63 -9.57
N PRO A 10 7.90 7.41 -8.71
CA PRO A 10 6.94 6.93 -7.73
C PRO A 10 5.62 6.57 -8.42
N LEU A 11 5.61 5.48 -9.17
CA LEU A 11 4.43 4.99 -9.88
C LEU A 11 3.67 3.98 -9.03
N CYS A 12 2.34 4.11 -9.01
CA CYS A 12 1.44 3.11 -8.47
C CYS A 12 1.61 1.79 -9.24
N PRO A 13 1.77 0.66 -8.54
CA PRO A 13 2.08 -0.61 -9.20
C PRO A 13 0.86 -1.25 -9.89
N PHE A 14 -0.34 -0.69 -9.71
CA PHE A 14 -1.58 -1.21 -10.27
C PHE A 14 -2.06 -0.42 -11.50
N CYS A 15 -1.76 0.88 -11.59
CA CYS A 15 -2.20 1.72 -12.71
C CYS A 15 -1.09 2.54 -13.35
N SER A 16 0.16 2.39 -12.89
CA SER A 16 1.35 3.06 -13.44
C SER A 16 1.32 4.60 -13.40
N GLU A 17 0.54 5.18 -12.49
CA GLU A 17 0.37 6.63 -12.35
C GLU A 17 1.14 7.12 -11.13
N LEU A 18 1.62 8.38 -11.18
CA LEU A 18 2.35 8.97 -10.06
C LEU A 18 1.48 8.97 -8.80
N PHE A 19 1.96 8.33 -7.73
CA PHE A 19 1.34 8.44 -6.41
C PHE A 19 1.92 9.65 -5.66
N LYS A 20 1.13 10.24 -4.77
CA LYS A 20 1.57 11.40 -3.98
C LYS A 20 2.56 10.98 -2.89
N ARG A 21 3.31 11.94 -2.35
CA ARG A 21 4.12 11.66 -1.16
C ARG A 21 3.22 11.14 -0.02
N PRO A 22 3.62 10.08 0.70
CA PRO A 22 2.89 9.60 1.87
C PRO A 22 2.77 10.70 2.94
N GLU A 23 1.57 10.85 3.49
CA GLU A 23 1.23 11.86 4.49
C GLU A 23 0.67 11.19 5.76
N ASP A 24 0.71 11.88 6.89
CA ASP A 24 0.16 11.35 8.14
C ASP A 24 -1.37 11.41 8.12
N ILE A 25 -2.00 10.23 8.20
CA ILE A 25 -3.44 10.03 8.14
C ILE A 25 -3.91 9.57 9.51
N LYS A 26 -4.89 10.28 10.07
CA LYS A 26 -5.57 9.90 11.31
C LYS A 26 -6.75 8.99 10.97
N THR A 27 -6.83 7.85 11.63
CA THR A 27 -7.98 6.95 11.50
C THR A 27 -9.10 7.34 12.48
N GLY A 28 -10.29 6.77 12.29
CA GLY A 28 -11.40 6.92 13.25
C GLY A 28 -11.13 6.32 14.63
N LEU A 29 -10.16 5.42 14.77
CA LEU A 29 -9.76 4.79 16.03
C LEU A 29 -8.65 5.55 16.77
N GLY A 30 -8.22 6.70 16.23
CA GLY A 30 -7.23 7.58 16.87
C GLY A 30 -5.77 7.22 16.61
N ASN A 31 -5.49 6.11 15.92
CA ASN A 31 -4.14 5.81 15.44
C ASN A 31 -3.77 6.67 14.22
N VAL A 32 -2.47 6.82 13.99
CA VAL A 32 -1.91 7.61 12.89
C VAL A 32 -0.93 6.75 12.11
N PHE A 33 -1.12 6.65 10.80
CA PHE A 33 -0.19 5.99 9.90
C PHE A 33 0.24 6.96 8.78
N THR A 34 1.39 6.72 8.16
CA THR A 34 1.84 7.51 7.02
C THR A 34 1.47 6.81 5.71
N GLY A 35 0.68 7.42 4.84
CA GLY A 35 0.18 6.73 3.63
C GLY A 35 -0.60 7.63 2.68
N GLY A 36 -1.45 7.02 1.85
CA GLY A 36 -2.34 7.72 0.93
C GLY A 36 -3.15 6.79 0.01
N LYS A 37 -3.98 7.38 -0.85
CA LYS A 37 -4.72 6.67 -1.90
C LYS A 37 -4.27 7.10 -3.28
N CYS A 38 -4.12 6.13 -4.18
CA CYS A 38 -3.97 6.37 -5.60
C CYS A 38 -5.36 6.58 -6.23
N LYS A 39 -5.42 7.31 -7.35
CA LYS A 39 -6.66 7.54 -8.12
C LYS A 39 -7.34 6.25 -8.62
N CYS A 40 -6.60 5.16 -8.76
CA CYS A 40 -7.16 3.85 -9.10
C CYS A 40 -7.82 3.13 -7.92
N GLY A 41 -7.84 3.74 -6.73
CA GLY A 41 -8.39 3.16 -5.51
C GLY A 41 -7.44 2.20 -4.79
N ALA A 42 -6.15 2.14 -5.15
CA ALA A 42 -5.16 1.46 -4.32
C ALA A 42 -4.80 2.33 -3.10
N ALA A 43 -4.80 1.75 -1.92
CA ALA A 43 -4.22 2.36 -0.73
C ALA A 43 -2.73 2.04 -0.66
N TYR A 44 -1.95 2.95 -0.09
CA TYR A 44 -0.55 2.67 0.23
C TYR A 44 -0.18 3.22 1.60
N VAL A 45 0.77 2.54 2.24
CA VAL A 45 1.31 2.88 3.56
C VAL A 45 2.83 2.83 3.52
N PHE A 46 3.45 3.76 4.24
CA PHE A 46 4.88 3.92 4.38
C PHE A 46 5.28 3.79 5.85
N ASP A 47 6.08 2.77 6.14
CA ASP A 47 6.68 2.58 7.45
C ASP A 47 8.00 3.35 7.55
N ARG A 48 7.97 4.48 8.26
CA ARG A 48 9.14 5.33 8.52
C ARG A 48 10.26 4.60 9.28
N SER A 49 9.89 3.63 10.12
CA SER A 49 10.86 2.88 10.92
C SER A 49 11.57 1.83 10.08
N GLY A 50 10.84 1.18 9.16
CA GLY A 50 11.27 -0.01 8.42
C GLY A 50 11.13 -1.32 9.21
N HIS A 51 10.54 -1.30 10.41
CA HIS A 51 10.39 -2.45 11.29
C HIS A 51 8.93 -2.86 11.56
N ASN A 52 7.97 -2.01 11.18
CA ASN A 52 6.55 -2.10 11.55
C ASN A 52 5.63 -2.24 10.34
N LEU A 53 6.13 -2.69 9.18
CA LEU A 53 5.32 -2.83 7.96
C LEU A 53 4.10 -3.75 8.15
N GLY A 54 4.19 -4.74 9.05
CA GLY A 54 3.07 -5.63 9.38
C GLY A 54 1.92 -4.93 10.12
N GLU A 55 2.20 -3.99 11.00
CA GLU A 55 1.18 -3.15 11.65
C GLU A 55 0.59 -2.17 10.62
N ALA A 56 1.47 -1.52 9.87
CA ALA A 56 1.11 -0.59 8.81
C ALA A 56 0.22 -1.24 7.73
N TYR A 57 0.41 -2.53 7.46
CA TYR A 57 -0.40 -3.33 6.55
C TYR A 57 -1.88 -3.36 6.96
N VAL A 58 -2.18 -3.51 8.25
CA VAL A 58 -3.56 -3.57 8.75
C VAL A 58 -4.25 -2.22 8.52
N ASP A 59 -3.56 -1.13 8.84
CA ASP A 59 -4.05 0.23 8.57
C ASP A 59 -4.32 0.45 7.08
N ALA A 60 -3.43 -0.02 6.20
CA ALA A 60 -3.60 0.10 4.76
C ALA A 60 -4.81 -0.68 4.23
N LEU A 61 -5.07 -1.87 4.77
CA LEU A 61 -6.19 -2.72 4.34
C LEU A 61 -7.53 -2.08 4.73
N VAL A 62 -7.64 -1.63 5.99
CA VAL A 62 -8.82 -0.91 6.49
C VAL A 62 -9.02 0.38 5.70
N PHE A 63 -7.94 1.10 5.41
CA PHE A 63 -8.01 2.32 4.61
C PHE A 63 -8.44 2.04 3.16
N ALA A 64 -8.02 0.92 2.57
CA ALA A 64 -8.49 0.47 1.26
C ALA A 64 -10.00 0.14 1.25
N CYS A 65 -10.54 -0.27 2.39
CA CYS A 65 -11.97 -0.48 2.65
C CYS A 65 -12.69 0.79 3.18
N ASP A 66 -12.14 1.98 2.92
CA ASP A 66 -12.73 3.26 3.35
C ASP A 66 -13.00 3.38 4.87
N GLY A 67 -12.24 2.65 5.68
CA GLY A 67 -12.38 2.64 7.14
C GLY A 67 -13.26 1.51 7.68
N ASP A 68 -13.85 0.69 6.81
CA ASP A 68 -14.65 -0.47 7.20
C ASP A 68 -13.74 -1.63 7.65
N TRP A 69 -13.55 -1.70 8.97
CA TRP A 69 -12.77 -2.76 9.61
C TRP A 69 -13.42 -4.14 9.47
N GLU A 70 -14.75 -4.21 9.52
CA GLU A 70 -15.47 -5.48 9.42
C GLU A 70 -15.25 -6.10 8.05
N THR A 71 -15.43 -5.31 6.98
CA THR A 71 -15.13 -5.75 5.61
C THR A 71 -13.66 -6.16 5.48
N ALA A 72 -12.72 -5.30 5.92
CA ALA A 72 -11.28 -5.56 5.82
C ALA A 72 -10.88 -6.92 6.40
N TRP A 73 -11.48 -7.33 7.53
CA TRP A 73 -11.16 -8.58 8.20
C TRP A 73 -11.70 -9.84 7.48
N THR A 74 -12.64 -9.67 6.57
CA THR A 74 -13.19 -10.77 5.75
C THR A 74 -12.42 -11.01 4.45
N LEU A 75 -11.57 -10.07 4.04
CA LEU A 75 -10.86 -10.14 2.78
C LEU A 75 -9.71 -11.14 2.85
N THR A 76 -9.58 -11.96 1.81
CA THR A 76 -8.48 -12.92 1.65
C THR A 76 -7.43 -12.39 0.66
N PRO A 77 -6.14 -12.36 1.03
CA PRO A 77 -5.09 -11.91 0.11
C PRO A 77 -5.04 -12.79 -1.13
N ASP A 78 -4.72 -12.17 -2.26
CA ASP A 78 -4.72 -12.76 -3.60
C ASP A 78 -6.06 -13.22 -4.16
N VAL A 79 -7.12 -13.23 -3.34
CA VAL A 79 -8.49 -13.54 -3.74
C VAL A 79 -9.33 -12.27 -3.84
N ASP A 80 -9.33 -11.46 -2.79
CA ASP A 80 -10.16 -10.26 -2.65
C ASP A 80 -9.36 -8.97 -2.83
N TYR A 81 -8.03 -9.03 -2.72
CA TYR A 81 -7.16 -7.91 -2.92
C TYR A 81 -5.75 -8.35 -3.31
N LYS A 82 -5.02 -7.45 -3.95
CA LYS A 82 -3.62 -7.62 -4.31
C LYS A 82 -2.72 -6.73 -3.45
N ILE A 83 -1.52 -7.24 -3.16
CA ILE A 83 -0.51 -6.57 -2.34
C ILE A 83 0.78 -6.46 -3.13
N GLN A 84 1.47 -5.32 -3.07
CA GLN A 84 2.84 -5.18 -3.54
C GLN A 84 3.66 -4.31 -2.58
N SER A 85 4.86 -4.75 -2.25
CA SER A 85 5.79 -4.03 -1.37
C SER A 85 7.02 -3.53 -2.14
N PHE A 86 7.59 -2.43 -1.66
CA PHE A 86 8.72 -1.75 -2.27
C PHE A 86 9.62 -1.13 -1.22
N HIS A 87 10.86 -0.87 -1.64
CA HIS A 87 11.70 0.12 -0.97
C HIS A 87 11.41 1.50 -1.54
N TYR A 88 11.18 2.45 -0.64
CA TYR A 88 10.85 3.82 -0.95
C TYR A 88 11.80 4.76 -0.22
N ASP A 89 12.38 5.68 -0.98
CA ASP A 89 13.14 6.81 -0.46
C ASP A 89 12.21 8.00 -0.27
N GLN A 90 11.92 8.32 0.99
CA GLN A 90 11.08 9.46 1.36
C GLN A 90 11.70 10.80 0.95
N GLY A 91 13.03 10.95 1.02
CA GLY A 91 13.70 12.21 0.73
C GLY A 91 13.57 12.61 -0.74
N GLY A 92 13.84 11.65 -1.62
CA GLY A 92 13.71 11.83 -3.07
C GLY A 92 12.30 11.58 -3.62
N HIS A 93 11.39 10.97 -2.86
CA HIS A 93 10.09 10.47 -3.34
C HIS A 93 10.24 9.51 -4.53
N GLN A 94 10.97 8.43 -4.30
CA GLN A 94 11.33 7.49 -5.37
C GLN A 94 11.25 6.03 -4.91
N LEU A 95 10.92 5.14 -5.83
CA LEU A 95 10.97 3.70 -5.61
C LEU A 95 12.37 3.17 -5.95
N ILE A 96 12.90 2.29 -5.12
CA ILE A 96 14.23 1.71 -5.30
C ILE A 96 14.08 0.27 -5.77
N LYS A 97 14.61 -0.03 -6.96
CA LYS A 97 14.74 -1.41 -7.48
C LYS A 97 16.18 -1.89 -7.42
N ASN A 98 16.36 -3.22 -7.36
CA ASN A 98 17.66 -3.89 -7.39
C ASN A 98 18.61 -3.36 -6.31
N ILE A 99 18.21 -3.51 -5.04
CA ILE A 99 19.12 -3.24 -3.93
C ILE A 99 20.30 -4.20 -4.04
N LYS A 100 21.53 -3.64 -4.01
CA LYS A 100 22.75 -4.45 -4.09
C LYS A 100 22.74 -5.51 -2.98
N LYS A 101 22.98 -6.77 -3.35
CA LYS A 101 23.16 -7.90 -2.41
C LYS A 101 24.13 -7.48 -1.30
N GLY A 102 23.66 -7.52 -0.04
CA GLY A 102 24.43 -7.14 1.16
C GLY A 102 23.79 -6.04 2.00
N PHE A 103 22.86 -5.25 1.46
CA PHE A 103 22.04 -4.34 2.27
C PHE A 103 20.89 -5.10 2.93
N ARG A 104 20.87 -5.11 4.27
CA ARG A 104 19.71 -5.55 5.08
C ARG A 104 18.69 -4.41 5.16
N THR A 105 18.03 -4.11 4.05
CA THR A 105 16.88 -3.21 4.07
C THR A 105 15.62 -4.03 3.92
N SER A 106 14.65 -3.81 4.80
CA SER A 106 13.27 -4.25 4.67
C SER A 106 12.51 -3.29 3.77
N GLU A 107 11.55 -3.83 3.01
CA GLU A 107 10.59 -3.01 2.27
C GLU A 107 9.85 -2.14 3.28
N ASN A 108 9.58 -0.89 2.90
CA ASN A 108 9.03 0.11 3.81
C ASN A 108 7.83 0.84 3.20
N LEU A 109 7.44 0.50 1.97
CA LEU A 109 6.23 0.99 1.33
C LEU A 109 5.41 -0.20 0.82
N LEU A 110 4.12 -0.20 1.10
CA LEU A 110 3.21 -1.25 0.72
C LEU A 110 2.00 -0.66 0.01
N PHE A 111 1.55 -1.30 -1.07
CA PHE A 111 0.31 -0.99 -1.77
C PHE A 111 -0.68 -2.15 -1.62
N ILE A 112 -1.94 -1.80 -1.38
CA ILE A 112 -3.09 -2.71 -1.34
C ILE A 112 -4.14 -2.22 -2.34
N LYS A 113 -4.63 -3.12 -3.18
CA LYS A 113 -5.77 -2.87 -4.07
C LYS A 113 -6.83 -3.92 -3.84
N VAL A 114 -7.98 -3.51 -3.29
CA VAL A 114 -9.17 -4.35 -3.18
C VAL A 114 -9.80 -4.53 -4.56
N GLU A 115 -10.10 -5.78 -4.90
CA GLU A 115 -10.85 -6.17 -6.09
C GLU A 115 -12.31 -5.84 -5.83
N ASN A 116 -12.90 -4.94 -6.63
CA ASN A 116 -14.30 -4.59 -6.43
C ASN A 116 -15.18 -5.71 -6.98
N LYS A 117 -15.68 -6.59 -6.09
CA LYS A 117 -16.61 -7.67 -6.46
C LYS A 117 -18.02 -7.20 -6.82
N ALA A 118 -18.33 -5.90 -6.72
CA ALA A 118 -19.66 -5.34 -7.02
C ALA A 118 -20.11 -5.44 -8.50
N GLN A 119 -19.40 -6.19 -9.36
CA GLN A 119 -19.81 -6.50 -10.74
C GLN A 119 -19.85 -8.01 -11.06
N ARG A 120 -19.79 -8.90 -10.06
CA ARG A 120 -19.95 -10.35 -10.25
C ARG A 120 -21.09 -10.89 -9.39
N GLY A 121 -22.33 -10.63 -9.80
CA GLY A 121 -23.49 -11.31 -9.19
C GLY A 121 -24.81 -10.56 -9.24
N GLN A 122 -25.30 -10.18 -10.42
CA GLN A 122 -26.73 -9.93 -10.66
C GLN A 122 -27.15 -10.43 -12.06
N GLU A 123 -26.97 -11.72 -12.34
CA GLU A 123 -27.68 -12.50 -13.38
C GLU A 123 -27.67 -13.95 -12.86
N ASN A 124 -28.72 -14.71 -12.56
CA ASN A 124 -30.18 -14.65 -12.68
C ASN A 124 -30.73 -15.30 -11.38
N GLY A 125 -31.86 -14.92 -10.76
CA GLY A 125 -33.07 -14.40 -11.37
C GLY A 125 -34.06 -15.52 -11.72
N LYS A 126 -34.52 -16.27 -10.71
CA LYS A 126 -35.72 -17.15 -10.66
C LYS A 126 -35.81 -18.36 -11.61
#